data_AF-A0A0N0M9K2-F1
#
_entry.id   AF-A0A0N0M9K2-F1
#
_cell.length_a   1.000
_cell.length_b   1.000
_cell.length_c   1.000
_cell.angle_alpha   90.00
_cell.angle_beta   90.00
_cell.angle_gamma   90.00
#
_symmetry.space_group_name_H-M   'P 1'
#
loop_
_entity.id
_entity.type
_entity.pdbx_description
1 polymer ?
#
loop_
_entity_poly.entity_id
_entity_poly.type
_entity_poly.pdbx_seq_one_letter_code
_entity_poly.pdbx_strand_id
1 'polypeptide(L)' 'MRAGAMTPRLTLGGAVALAEQAVGGRAIRVRGVTHRGAATLVIDIRSRHGTSALHVDLATQTITVERPVPVMHPVGRE' A
#
# COMPACT_ATOMS: atom_id res chain seq x y z
N MET A 1 11.61 -17.06 -31.16
CA MET A 1 11.91 -16.90 -29.72
C MET A 1 10.88 -15.95 -29.12
N ARG A 2 9.96 -16.43 -28.28
CA ARG A 2 9.04 -15.53 -27.55
C ARG A 2 9.83 -14.96 -26.39
N ALA A 3 10.11 -13.66 -26.41
CA ALA A 3 10.52 -12.94 -25.22
C ALA A 3 9.39 -13.11 -24.20
N GLY A 4 9.59 -13.99 -23.20
CA GLY A 4 8.72 -14.01 -22.04
C GLY A 4 8.83 -12.61 -21.45
N ALA A 5 7.75 -11.83 -21.57
CA ALA A 5 7.68 -10.52 -20.98
C ALA A 5 7.97 -10.69 -19.49
N MET A 6 9.19 -10.34 -19.09
CA MET A 6 9.53 -10.27 -17.68
C MET A 6 8.66 -9.17 -17.13
N THR A 7 7.53 -9.54 -16.52
CA THR A 7 6.73 -8.62 -15.73
C THR A 7 7.70 -7.92 -14.79
N PRO A 8 7.89 -6.60 -14.90
CA PRO A 8 8.92 -5.91 -14.14
C PRO A 8 8.65 -6.22 -12.66
N ARG A 9 9.55 -6.97 -12.01
CA ARG A 9 9.38 -7.35 -10.62
C ARG A 9 9.30 -6.06 -9.82
N LEU A 10 8.12 -5.75 -9.31
CA LEU A 10 7.92 -4.58 -8.46
C LEU A 10 8.84 -4.74 -7.24
N THR A 11 9.84 -3.87 -7.13
CA THR A 11 10.71 -3.86 -5.96
C THR A 11 9.93 -3.33 -4.76
N LEU A 12 10.34 -3.69 -3.55
CA LEU A 12 9.74 -3.13 -2.34
C LEU A 12 9.75 -1.59 -2.37
N GLY A 13 10.86 -0.99 -2.82
CA GLY A 13 10.98 0.47 -2.97
C GLY A 13 9.97 1.03 -3.97
N GLY A 14 9.73 0.34 -5.09
CA GLY A 14 8.71 0.73 -6.07
C GLY A 14 7.29 0.65 -5.51
N ALA A 15 6.98 -0.41 -4.75
CA ALA A 15 5.69 -0.58 -4.09
C ALA A 15 5.42 0.56 -3.08
N VAL A 16 6.42 0.93 -2.29
CA VAL A 16 6.35 2.04 -1.33
C VAL A 16 6.14 3.37 -2.06
N ALA A 17 6.92 3.66 -3.09
CA ALA A 17 6.80 4.91 -3.84
C ALA A 17 5.40 5.07 -4.48
N LEU A 18 4.87 4.01 -5.09
CA LEU A 18 3.52 4.00 -5.66
C LEU A 18 2.45 4.22 -4.58
N ALA A 19 2.61 3.56 -3.44
CA ALA A 19 1.69 3.69 -2.32
C ALA A 19 1.69 5.13 -1.75
N GLU A 20 2.88 5.73 -1.57
CA GLU A 20 3.04 7.12 -1.12
C GLU A 20 2.42 8.11 -2.11
N GLN A 21 2.63 7.91 -3.41
CA GLN A 21 2.03 8.73 -4.47
C GLN A 21 0.49 8.62 -4.49
N ALA A 22 -0.05 7.41 -4.30
CA ALA A 22 -1.50 7.17 -4.37
C ALA A 22 -2.28 7.87 -3.24
N VAL A 23 -1.68 8.02 -2.05
CA VAL A 23 -2.37 8.56 -0.86
C VAL A 23 -1.90 9.97 -0.47
N GLY A 24 -0.76 10.43 -0.98
CA GLY A 24 -0.19 11.74 -0.60
C GLY A 24 0.29 11.73 0.86
N GLY A 25 1.09 10.74 1.22
CA GLY A 25 1.62 10.55 2.57
C GLY A 25 3.01 9.93 2.58
N ARG A 26 3.47 9.51 3.76
CA ARG A 26 4.75 8.81 3.97
C ARG A 26 4.48 7.41 4.48
N ALA A 27 5.14 6.41 3.90
CA ALA A 27 5.13 5.06 4.44
C ALA A 27 5.84 5.06 5.80
N ILE A 28 5.18 4.49 6.80
CA ILE A 28 5.69 4.40 8.18
C ILE A 28 6.00 2.96 8.57
N ARG A 29 5.40 1.99 7.87
CA ARG A 29 5.63 0.57 8.12
C ARG A 29 5.32 -0.25 6.87
N VAL A 30 6.13 -1.27 6.64
CA VAL A 30 5.90 -2.29 5.61
C VAL A 30 5.91 -3.64 6.30
N ARG A 31 4.95 -4.50 5.96
CA ARG A 31 4.90 -5.90 6.41
C ARG A 31 4.68 -6.81 5.21
N GLY A 32 5.47 -7.88 5.11
CA GLY A 32 5.21 -8.96 4.16
C GLY A 32 4.34 -10.03 4.81
N VAL A 33 3.29 -10.44 4.13
CA VAL A 33 2.44 -11.57 4.52
C VAL A 33 2.44 -12.56 3.36
N THR A 34 2.75 -13.83 3.66
CA THR A 34 2.64 -14.91 2.68
C THR A 34 1.48 -15.80 3.08
N HIS A 35 0.48 -15.94 2.21
CA HIS A 35 -0.68 -16.79 2.44
C HIS A 35 -0.88 -17.73 1.24
N ARG A 36 -0.80 -19.04 1.49
CA ARG A 36 -0.95 -20.10 0.46
C ARG A 36 -0.07 -19.89 -0.79
N GLY A 37 1.15 -19.41 -0.61
CA GLY A 37 2.10 -19.15 -1.71
C GLY A 37 1.91 -17.82 -2.44
N ALA A 38 0.85 -17.06 -2.14
CA ALA A 38 0.71 -15.67 -2.56
C ALA A 38 1.40 -14.75 -1.55
N ALA A 39 2.23 -13.82 -2.03
CA ALA A 39 2.89 -12.83 -1.19
C ALA A 39 2.21 -11.47 -1.35
N THR A 40 1.81 -10.88 -0.23
CA THR A 40 1.18 -9.56 -0.15
C THR A 40 2.05 -8.67 0.72
N LEU A 41 2.30 -7.44 0.29
CA LEU A 41 2.86 -6.40 1.15
C LEU A 41 1.73 -5.55 1.70
N VAL A 42 1.75 -5.30 3.00
CA VAL A 42 0.91 -4.28 3.63
C VAL A 42 1.79 -3.08 3.94
N ILE A 43 1.43 -1.92 3.42
CA ILE A 43 2.15 -0.65 3.56
C ILE A 43 1.25 0.32 4.32
N ASP A 44 1.65 0.64 5.55
CA ASP A 44 0.97 1.63 6.38
C ASP A 44 1.50 3.03 5.99
N ILE A 45 0.62 3.90 5.52
CA ILE A 45 0.93 5.27 5.08
C ILE A 45 0.28 6.28 6.00
N ARG A 46 1.07 7.19 6.55
CA ARG A 46 0.60 8.34 7.31
C ARG A 46 0.52 9.57 6.41
N SER A 47 -0.67 10.15 6.33
CA SER A 47 -0.92 11.45 5.68
C SER A 47 -1.47 12.45 6.71
N ARG A 48 -1.70 13.69 6.26
CA ARG A 48 -2.41 14.70 7.07
C ARG A 48 -3.86 14.31 7.41
N HIS A 49 -4.42 13.34 6.69
CA HIS A 49 -5.82 12.89 6.84
C HIS A 49 -5.95 11.65 7.73
N GLY A 50 -4.84 11.07 8.19
CA GLY A 50 -4.83 9.85 9.00
C GLY A 50 -3.86 8.80 8.48
N THR A 51 -4.01 7.57 8.98
CA THR A 51 -3.22 6.41 8.52
C THR A 51 -4.07 5.53 7.62
N SER A 52 -3.52 5.13 6.47
CA SER A 52 -4.13 4.22 5.52
C SER A 52 -3.28 2.96 5.38
N ALA A 53 -3.91 1.81 5.25
CA ALA A 53 -3.21 0.56 4.94
C ALA A 53 -3.39 0.26 3.45
N LEU A 54 -2.29 -0.01 2.75
CA LEU A 54 -2.30 -0.37 1.33
C LEU A 54 -1.80 -1.80 1.19
N HIS A 55 -2.58 -2.62 0.50
CA HIS A 55 -2.26 -4.01 0.23
C HIS A 55 -1.76 -4.11 -1.21
N VAL A 56 -0.52 -4.56 -1.38
CA VAL A 56 0.12 -4.78 -2.67
C VAL A 56 0.27 -6.28 -2.86
N ASP A 57 -0.50 -6.84 -3.78
CA ASP A 57 -0.34 -8.23 -4.20
C ASP A 57 0.92 -8.34 -5.08
N LEU A 58 1.92 -9.12 -4.67
CA LEU A 58 3.19 -9.19 -5.40
C LEU A 58 3.13 -10.06 -6.66
N ALA A 59 2.12 -10.93 -6.78
CA ALA A 59 1.94 -11.79 -7.95
C ALA A 59 1.26 -11.03 -9.10
N THR A 60 0.27 -10.20 -8.77
CA THR A 60 -0.54 -9.43 -9.73
C THR A 60 -0.16 -7.95 -9.80
N GLN A 61 0.62 -7.45 -8.83
CA GLN A 61 0.99 -6.04 -8.67
C GLN A 61 -0.22 -5.11 -8.43
N THR A 62 -1.34 -5.67 -8.02
CA THR A 62 -2.55 -4.92 -7.70
C THR A 62 -2.36 -4.22 -6.36
N ILE A 63 -2.72 -2.92 -6.31
CA ILE A 63 -2.74 -2.13 -5.09
C ILE A 63 -4.18 -1.92 -4.67
N THR A 64 -4.53 -2.40 -3.48
CA THR A 64 -5.82 -2.16 -2.84
C THR A 64 -5.61 -1.23 -1.66
N VAL A 65 -6.32 -0.10 -1.65
CA VAL A 65 -6.28 0.85 -0.54
C VAL A 65 -7.41 0.51 0.42
N GLU A 66 -7.08 0.06 1.64
CA GLU A 66 -8.05 0.13 2.73
C GLU A 66 -8.16 1.59 3.13
N ARG A 67 -9.31 2.19 2.76
CA ARG A 67 -9.57 3.61 3.03
C ARG A 67 -9.37 3.87 4.52
N PRO A 68 -8.74 5.00 4.88
CA PRO A 68 -8.64 5.41 6.28
C PRO A 68 -10.06 5.48 6.85
N VAL A 69 -10.28 4.86 8.00
CA VAL A 69 -11.45 5.16 8.81
C VAL A 69 -11.38 6.67 9.06
N PRO A 70 -12.35 7.48 8.62
CA PRO A 70 -12.32 8.90 8.88
C PRO A 70 -12.24 9.05 10.40
N VAL A 71 -11.16 9.67 10.87
CA VAL A 71 -11.07 10.06 12.27
C VAL A 71 -12.16 11.10 12.43
N MET A 72 -13.28 10.68 13.02
CA MET A 72 -14.34 11.57 13.42
C MET A 72 -13.68 12.54 14.40
N HIS A 73 -13.37 13.75 13.93
CA HIS A 73 -12.99 14.83 14.84
C HIS A 73 -14.11 14.90 15.88
N PRO A 74 -13.83 14.80 17.19
CA PRO A 74 -14.83 15.21 18.16
C PRO A 74 -15.14 16.66 17.79
N VAL A 75 -16.38 16.90 17.37
CA VAL A 75 -16.90 18.25 17.16
C VAL A 75 -16.75 18.90 18.52
N GLY A 76 -15.72 19.75 18.65
CA GLY A 76 -15.53 20.58 19.82
C GLY A 76 -16.82 21.38 19.97
N ARG A 77 -17.52 21.15 21.09
CA ARG A 77 -18.52 22.09 21.57
C ARG A 77 -17.75 23.33 21.98
N GLU A 78 -17.92 24.41 21.23
CA GLU A 78 -17.81 25.77 21.76
C GLU A 78 -19.14 26.17 22.39
#